data_AF-D4DTF0-F1
#
_entry.id   AF-D4DTF0-F1
#
_cell.length_a   1.000
_cell.length_b   1.000
_cell.length_c   1.000
_cell.angle_alpha   90.00
_cell.angle_beta   90.00
_cell.angle_gamma   90.00
#
_symmetry.space_group_name_H-M   'P 1'
#
loop_
_entity.id
_entity.type
_entity.pdbx_description
1 polymer ?
#
loop_
_entity_poly.entity_id
_entity_poly.type
_entity_poly.pdbx_seq_one_letter_code
_entity_poly.pdbx_strand_id
1 'polypeptide(L)'
;MSNELTFAKKLKEQTTTVHDSVDNLVMSVEPFANNENYIKFLKLQSVFHKAVDHIYKDPELNKAIPELEYMARYDAVVKDLADLGEQPYEYDKPLPHETGNKAIGWLYCAEGSNLGAAFLFKHAKQLEFNEEKARAIWPPIPPAAANTGVPSSNS
;
A
#
# COMPACT_ATOMS: atom_id res chain seq x y z
N MET A 1 30.47 -16.60 -15.97
CA MET A 1 30.08 -15.63 -14.92
C MET A 1 28.68 -15.98 -14.48
N SER A 2 28.47 -16.27 -13.21
CA SER A 2 27.16 -16.65 -12.67
C SER A 2 26.21 -15.47 -12.81
N ASN A 3 25.13 -15.64 -13.57
CA ASN A 3 24.10 -14.63 -13.77
C ASN A 3 23.19 -14.61 -12.53
N GLU A 4 23.77 -14.31 -11.37
CA GLU A 4 23.03 -14.35 -10.11
C GLU A 4 22.01 -13.21 -10.06
N LEU A 5 20.75 -13.60 -10.08
CA LEU A 5 19.63 -12.69 -9.86
C LEU A 5 19.78 -12.03 -8.49
N THR A 6 19.55 -10.72 -8.44
CA THR A 6 19.46 -9.99 -7.17
C THR A 6 18.33 -10.57 -6.32
N PHE A 7 18.41 -10.41 -5.00
CA PHE A 7 17.38 -10.94 -4.08
C PHE A 7 15.97 -10.45 -4.44
N ALA A 8 15.81 -9.16 -4.79
CA ALA A 8 14.54 -8.60 -5.23
C ALA A 8 14.02 -9.22 -6.55
N LYS A 9 14.90 -9.56 -7.50
CA LYS A 9 14.51 -10.25 -8.73
C LYS A 9 14.05 -11.68 -8.45
N LYS A 10 14.74 -12.40 -7.56
CA LYS A 10 14.34 -13.75 -7.12
C LYS A 10 12.97 -13.73 -6.45
N LEU A 11 12.72 -12.78 -5.54
CA LEU A 11 11.41 -12.60 -4.91
C LEU A 11 10.34 -12.36 -5.97
N LYS A 12 10.56 -11.42 -6.89
CA LYS A 12 9.61 -11.12 -7.97
C LYS A 12 9.27 -12.36 -8.79
N GLU A 13 10.27 -13.08 -9.29
CA GLU A 13 10.06 -14.29 -10.09
C GLU A 13 9.26 -15.36 -9.34
N GLN A 14 9.51 -15.50 -8.03
CA GLN A 14 8.84 -16.50 -7.20
C GLN A 14 7.43 -16.08 -6.77
N THR A 15 7.09 -14.79 -6.80
CA THR A 15 5.78 -14.29 -6.36
C THR A 15 4.90 -13.76 -7.50
N THR A 16 5.36 -13.75 -8.75
CA THR A 16 4.60 -13.16 -9.88
C THR A 16 3.22 -13.82 -10.05
N THR A 17 3.15 -15.15 -10.09
CA THR A 17 1.87 -15.86 -10.31
C THR A 17 0.85 -15.59 -9.19
N VAL A 18 1.30 -15.54 -7.93
CA VAL A 18 0.38 -15.27 -6.81
C VAL A 18 -0.02 -13.80 -6.80
N HIS A 19 0.88 -12.87 -7.15
CA HIS A 19 0.56 -11.45 -7.31
C HIS A 19 -0.53 -11.26 -8.37
N ASP A 20 -0.38 -11.85 -9.55
CA ASP A 20 -1.38 -11.75 -10.63
C ASP A 20 -2.75 -12.29 -10.18
N SER A 21 -2.79 -13.33 -9.34
CA SER A 21 -4.05 -13.86 -8.81
C SER A 21 -4.74 -12.89 -7.83
N VAL A 22 -3.96 -12.17 -7.02
CA VAL A 22 -4.47 -11.14 -6.09
C VAL A 22 -4.99 -9.95 -6.89
N ASP A 23 -4.25 -9.47 -7.89
CA ASP A 23 -4.69 -8.37 -8.75
C ASP A 23 -6.01 -8.69 -9.46
N ASN A 24 -6.11 -9.89 -10.06
CA ASN A 24 -7.33 -10.31 -10.73
C ASN A 24 -8.52 -10.39 -9.76
N LEU A 25 -8.31 -10.92 -8.56
CA LEU A 25 -9.35 -10.97 -7.53
C LEU A 25 -9.81 -9.57 -7.13
N VAL A 26 -8.87 -8.66 -6.83
CA VAL A 26 -9.17 -7.27 -6.49
C VAL A 26 -9.94 -6.58 -7.61
N MET A 27 -9.56 -6.76 -8.87
CA MET A 27 -10.27 -6.13 -9.99
C MET A 27 -11.65 -6.75 -10.25
N SER A 28 -11.81 -8.06 -10.02
CA SER A 28 -13.09 -8.77 -10.22
C SER A 28 -14.21 -8.31 -9.29
N VAL A 29 -13.87 -7.68 -8.15
CA VAL A 29 -14.86 -7.13 -7.20
C VAL A 29 -15.17 -5.65 -7.46
N GLU A 30 -14.67 -5.11 -8.58
CA GLU A 30 -14.95 -3.76 -9.08
C GLU A 30 -14.84 -2.67 -8.00
N PRO A 31 -13.66 -2.49 -7.35
CA PRO A 31 -13.49 -1.64 -6.19
C PRO A 31 -13.74 -0.14 -6.48
N PHE A 32 -13.78 0.24 -7.76
CA PHE A 32 -14.00 1.62 -8.20
C PHE A 32 -15.36 1.84 -8.87
N ALA A 33 -16.28 0.87 -8.82
CA ALA A 33 -17.60 1.03 -9.43
C ALA A 33 -18.49 2.04 -8.67
N ASN A 34 -18.34 2.13 -7.35
CA ASN A 34 -19.07 3.05 -6.48
C ASN A 34 -18.40 3.14 -5.10
N ASN A 35 -18.88 4.06 -4.26
CA ASN A 35 -18.35 4.26 -2.91
C ASN A 35 -18.47 3.02 -2.00
N GLU A 36 -19.54 2.22 -2.14
CA GLU A 36 -19.74 1.02 -1.31
C GLU A 36 -18.65 -0.04 -1.59
N ASN A 37 -18.34 -0.26 -2.87
CA ASN A 37 -17.25 -1.16 -3.27
C ASN A 37 -15.89 -0.62 -2.85
N TYR A 38 -15.68 0.70 -2.95
CA TYR A 38 -14.44 1.33 -2.52
C TYR A 38 -14.24 1.21 -1.00
N ILE A 39 -15.30 1.36 -0.20
CA ILE A 39 -15.26 1.11 1.25
C ILE A 39 -14.84 -0.34 1.52
N LYS A 40 -15.40 -1.33 0.82
CA LYS A 40 -14.99 -2.75 0.99
C LYS A 40 -13.51 -2.96 0.67
N PHE A 41 -13.02 -2.30 -0.38
CA PHE A 41 -11.60 -2.31 -0.72
C PHE A 41 -10.73 -1.67 0.38
N LEU A 42 -11.12 -0.51 0.92
CA LEU A 42 -10.40 0.14 2.01
C LEU A 42 -10.42 -0.68 3.31
N LYS A 43 -11.52 -1.39 3.60
CA LYS A 43 -11.58 -2.32 4.74
C LYS A 43 -10.55 -3.44 4.60
N LEU A 44 -10.42 -4.04 3.41
CA LEU A 44 -9.35 -5.01 3.10
C LEU A 44 -7.95 -4.40 3.29
N GLN A 45 -7.72 -3.20 2.75
CA GLN A 45 -6.44 -2.48 2.88
C GLN A 45 -6.11 -2.18 4.35
N SER A 46 -7.11 -1.84 5.17
CA SER A 46 -6.94 -1.54 6.59
C SER A 46 -6.40 -2.76 7.35
N VAL A 47 -6.98 -3.93 7.09
CA VAL A 47 -6.52 -5.20 7.68
C VAL A 47 -5.08 -5.51 7.27
N PHE A 48 -4.78 -5.42 5.98
CA PHE A 48 -3.45 -5.72 5.46
C PHE A 48 -2.38 -4.77 6.01
N HIS A 49 -2.61 -3.46 5.92
CA HIS A 49 -1.65 -2.47 6.41
C HIS A 49 -1.49 -2.50 7.93
N LYS A 50 -2.54 -2.88 8.68
CA LYS A 50 -2.40 -3.09 10.12
C LYS A 50 -1.50 -4.28 10.45
N ALA A 51 -1.60 -5.37 9.67
CA ALA A 51 -0.80 -6.57 9.89
C ALA A 51 0.71 -6.38 9.61
N VAL A 52 1.08 -5.35 8.84
CA VAL A 52 2.49 -5.03 8.55
C VAL A 52 3.00 -3.80 9.29
N ASP A 53 2.15 -3.06 10.00
CA ASP A 53 2.49 -1.79 10.67
C ASP A 53 3.67 -1.93 11.65
N HIS A 54 3.75 -3.06 12.38
CA HIS A 54 4.86 -3.32 13.29
C HIS A 54 6.19 -3.54 12.56
N ILE A 55 6.17 -4.01 11.31
CA ILE A 55 7.36 -4.24 10.49
C ILE A 55 7.94 -2.90 10.04
N TYR A 56 7.08 -1.97 9.62
CA TYR A 56 7.50 -0.61 9.26
C TYR A 56 8.11 0.15 10.45
N LYS A 57 7.66 -0.14 11.67
CA LYS A 57 8.11 0.48 12.92
C LYS A 57 9.21 -0.31 13.63
N ASP A 58 9.73 -1.38 13.01
CA ASP A 58 10.79 -2.18 13.59
C ASP A 58 12.11 -1.38 13.67
N PRO A 59 12.72 -1.24 14.86
CA PRO A 59 13.92 -0.43 15.02
C PRO A 59 15.15 -0.96 14.26
N GLU A 60 15.28 -2.27 14.08
CA GLU A 60 16.43 -2.86 13.37
C GLU A 60 16.27 -2.66 11.85
N LEU A 61 15.06 -2.81 11.33
CA LEU A 61 14.77 -2.51 9.93
C LEU A 61 14.94 -1.01 9.63
N ASN A 62 14.53 -0.10 10.52
CA ASN A 62 14.71 1.34 10.32
C ASN A 62 16.19 1.78 10.36
N LYS A 63 17.07 1.02 11.03
CA LYS A 63 18.53 1.25 10.92
C LYS A 63 19.07 0.87 9.53
N ALA A 64 18.50 -0.16 8.90
CA ALA A 64 18.94 -0.68 7.61
C ALA A 64 18.27 0.04 6.42
N ILE A 65 17.04 0.51 6.59
CA ILE A 65 16.21 1.19 5.58
C ILE A 65 15.80 2.53 6.19
N PRO A 66 16.53 3.62 5.89
CA PRO A 66 16.18 4.94 6.37
C PRO A 66 14.77 5.34 5.95
N GLU A 67 14.04 6.01 6.84
CA GLU A 67 12.68 6.52 6.63
C GLU A 67 11.61 5.44 6.39
N LEU A 68 11.90 4.17 6.71
CA LEU A 68 10.96 3.06 6.53
C LEU A 68 9.62 3.32 7.24
N GLU A 69 9.63 3.80 8.48
CA GLU A 69 8.41 4.05 9.25
C GLU A 69 7.41 4.98 8.52
N TYR A 70 7.90 5.92 7.72
CA TYR A 70 7.09 6.89 6.99
C TYR A 70 6.48 6.33 5.69
N MET A 71 6.91 5.13 5.28
CA MET A 71 6.33 4.42 4.12
C MET A 71 5.05 3.66 4.50
N ALA A 72 4.76 3.50 5.80
CA ALA A 72 3.55 2.84 6.27
C ALA A 72 2.28 3.59 5.83
N ARG A 73 1.29 2.83 5.34
CA ARG A 73 0.03 3.40 4.80
C ARG A 73 -1.19 3.21 5.68
N TYR A 74 -1.07 2.56 6.83
CA TYR A 74 -2.21 2.25 7.68
C TYR A 74 -3.01 3.51 8.06
N ASP A 75 -2.31 4.57 8.48
CA ASP A 75 -2.95 5.83 8.86
C ASP A 75 -3.64 6.53 7.67
N ALA A 76 -3.11 6.37 6.45
CA ALA A 76 -3.74 6.91 5.25
C ALA A 76 -5.06 6.18 4.93
N VAL A 77 -5.08 4.85 5.04
CA VAL A 77 -6.30 4.04 4.85
C VAL A 77 -7.37 4.38 5.88
N VAL A 78 -6.97 4.53 7.15
CA VAL A 78 -7.89 4.93 8.22
C VAL A 78 -8.52 6.29 7.95
N LYS A 79 -7.74 7.26 7.46
CA LYS A 79 -8.26 8.58 7.08
C LYS A 79 -9.22 8.51 5.88
N ASP A 80 -8.90 7.72 4.85
CA ASP A 80 -9.78 7.56 3.70
C ASP A 80 -11.12 6.89 4.08
N LEU A 81 -11.11 5.92 5.01
CA LEU A 81 -12.35 5.36 5.59
C LEU A 81 -13.16 6.43 6.32
N ALA A 82 -12.50 7.24 7.17
CA ALA A 82 -13.16 8.29 7.93
C ALA A 82 -13.81 9.36 7.02
N ASP A 83 -13.15 9.75 5.93
CA ASP A 83 -13.68 10.70 4.94
C ASP A 83 -14.93 10.17 4.22
N LEU A 84 -15.10 8.85 4.16
CA LEU A 84 -16.30 8.19 3.64
C LEU A 84 -17.35 7.90 4.71
N GLY A 85 -17.14 8.37 5.94
CA GLY A 85 -18.05 8.19 7.08
C GLY A 85 -17.95 6.83 7.76
N GLU A 86 -16.90 6.05 7.46
CA GLU A 86 -16.68 4.72 8.02
C GLU A 86 -15.70 4.76 9.20
N GLN A 87 -15.84 3.81 10.13
CA GLN A 87 -14.86 3.61 11.20
C GLN A 87 -13.73 2.68 10.71
N PRO A 88 -12.55 2.71 11.36
CA PRO A 88 -11.51 1.72 11.11
C PRO A 88 -12.08 0.31 11.23
N TYR A 89 -11.81 -0.53 10.23
CA TYR A 89 -12.32 -1.89 10.24
C TYR A 89 -11.55 -2.73 11.26
N GLU A 90 -12.27 -3.29 12.23
CA GLU A 90 -11.74 -4.27 13.17
C GLU A 90 -11.86 -5.67 12.55
N TYR A 91 -10.73 -6.37 12.47
CA TYR A 91 -10.72 -7.76 12.03
C TYR A 91 -10.88 -8.69 13.22
N ASP A 92 -11.87 -9.56 13.14
CA ASP A 92 -12.35 -10.39 14.25
C ASP A 92 -11.37 -11.50 14.65
N LYS A 93 -10.30 -11.69 13.87
CA LYS A 93 -9.28 -12.72 14.07
C LYS A 93 -7.93 -12.08 14.37
N PRO A 94 -7.03 -12.78 15.09
CA PRO A 94 -5.68 -12.32 15.30
C PRO A 94 -4.99 -12.03 13.97
N LEU A 95 -4.44 -10.82 13.84
CA LEU A 95 -3.64 -10.47 12.68
C LEU A 95 -2.29 -11.19 12.75
N PRO A 96 -1.72 -11.57 11.59
CA PRO A 96 -0.34 -12.04 11.53
C PRO A 96 0.62 -11.02 12.16
N HIS A 97 1.64 -11.52 12.86
CA HIS A 97 2.67 -10.70 13.48
C HIS A 97 4.05 -11.31 13.20
N GLU A 98 4.45 -11.24 11.94
CA GLU A 98 5.66 -11.90 11.44
C GLU A 98 6.92 -11.13 11.82
N THR A 99 8.01 -11.86 12.08
CA THR A 99 9.28 -11.30 12.57
C THR A 99 10.47 -11.89 11.79
N GLY A 100 11.65 -11.29 11.96
CA GLY A 100 12.89 -11.75 11.32
C GLY A 100 12.81 -11.76 9.79
N ASN A 101 13.41 -12.76 9.15
CA ASN A 101 13.50 -12.83 7.68
C ASN A 101 12.13 -12.91 6.98
N LYS A 102 11.10 -13.46 7.64
CA LYS A 102 9.76 -13.50 7.08
C LYS A 102 9.13 -12.11 7.00
N ALA A 103 9.40 -11.24 7.98
CA ALA A 103 8.92 -9.86 7.98
C ALA A 103 9.45 -9.08 6.76
N ILE A 104 10.66 -9.38 6.28
CA ILE A 104 11.21 -8.79 5.05
C ILE A 104 10.37 -9.21 3.83
N GLY A 105 9.89 -10.45 3.78
CA GLY A 105 8.98 -10.91 2.72
C GLY A 105 7.63 -10.21 2.74
N TRP A 106 7.08 -9.97 3.94
CA TRP A 106 5.86 -9.17 4.13
C TRP A 106 6.06 -7.71 3.71
N LEU A 107 7.18 -7.11 4.08
CA LEU A 107 7.55 -5.76 3.67
C LEU A 107 7.72 -5.67 2.14
N TYR A 108 8.36 -6.65 1.51
CA TYR A 108 8.46 -6.74 0.06
C TYR A 108 7.08 -6.80 -0.61
N CYS A 109 6.15 -7.58 -0.07
CA CYS A 109 4.78 -7.66 -0.57
C CYS A 109 4.03 -6.32 -0.43
N ALA A 110 4.12 -5.68 0.74
CA ALA A 110 3.48 -4.40 1.00
C ALA A 110 4.03 -3.30 0.09
N GLU A 111 5.35 -3.19 -0.06
CA GLU A 111 5.96 -2.21 -0.96
C GLU A 111 5.77 -2.55 -2.44
N GLY A 112 5.71 -3.83 -2.80
CA GLY A 112 5.39 -4.28 -4.15
C GLY A 112 3.96 -3.90 -4.57
N SER A 113 3.00 -4.00 -3.64
CA SER A 113 1.60 -3.62 -3.89
C SER A 113 1.42 -2.13 -4.21
N ASN A 114 2.34 -1.28 -3.72
CA ASN A 114 2.36 0.15 -4.02
C ASN A 114 2.63 0.45 -5.51
N LEU A 115 3.28 -0.47 -6.23
CA LEU A 115 3.53 -0.33 -7.66
C LEU A 115 2.24 -0.50 -8.49
N GLY A 116 1.28 -1.29 -7.99
CA GLY A 116 -0.09 -1.39 -8.54
C GLY A 116 -0.96 -0.18 -8.17
N ALA A 117 -0.60 0.58 -7.13
CA ALA A 117 -1.39 1.72 -6.66
C ALA A 117 -1.54 2.84 -7.71
N ALA A 118 -0.56 3.02 -8.60
CA ALA A 118 -0.69 3.98 -9.72
C ALA A 118 -1.83 3.60 -10.71
N PHE A 119 -2.02 2.30 -10.94
CA PHE A 119 -3.13 1.79 -11.75
C PHE A 119 -4.46 1.94 -11.03
N LEU A 120 -4.50 1.62 -9.74
CA LEU A 120 -5.68 1.80 -8.88
C LEU A 120 -6.08 3.29 -8.78
N PHE A 121 -5.12 4.19 -8.63
CA PHE A 121 -5.36 5.63 -8.55
C PHE A 121 -5.98 6.19 -9.84
N LYS A 122 -5.56 5.69 -11.01
CA LYS A 122 -6.19 6.07 -12.28
C LYS A 122 -7.68 5.71 -12.33
N HIS A 123 -8.08 4.61 -11.71
CA HIS A 123 -9.49 4.21 -11.62
C HIS A 123 -10.23 4.97 -10.51
N ALA A 124 -9.59 5.29 -9.39
CA ALA A 124 -10.20 6.11 -8.34
C ALA A 124 -10.56 7.52 -8.82
N LYS A 125 -9.81 8.09 -9.79
CA LYS A 125 -10.21 9.34 -10.46
C LYS A 125 -11.57 9.28 -11.14
N GLN A 126 -12.05 8.09 -11.52
CA GLN A 126 -13.39 7.90 -12.10
C GLN A 126 -14.51 8.12 -11.07
N LEU A 127 -14.20 8.04 -9.77
CA LEU A 127 -15.10 8.38 -8.67
C LEU A 127 -14.98 9.84 -8.22
N GLU A 128 -14.31 10.70 -9.01
CA GLU A 128 -13.98 12.09 -8.66
C GLU A 128 -13.14 12.22 -7.38
N PHE A 129 -12.47 11.14 -6.95
CA PHE A 129 -11.57 11.18 -5.80
C PHE A 129 -10.27 11.87 -6.17
N ASN A 130 -9.91 12.89 -5.37
CA ASN A 130 -8.67 13.63 -5.46
C ASN A 130 -7.61 13.04 -4.51
N GLU A 131 -6.44 13.67 -4.46
CA GLU A 131 -5.30 13.26 -3.62
C GLU A 131 -5.63 13.24 -2.11
N GLU A 132 -6.67 13.97 -1.70
CA GLU A 132 -7.13 14.02 -0.32
C GLU A 132 -8.08 12.87 0.04
N LYS A 133 -8.81 12.30 -0.94
CA LYS A 133 -9.79 11.21 -0.73
C LYS A 133 -9.30 9.82 -1.12
N ALA A 134 -8.08 9.72 -1.66
CA ALA A 134 -7.47 8.46 -2.12
C ALA A 134 -6.01 8.31 -1.64
N ARG A 135 -5.73 8.78 -0.41
CA ARG A 135 -4.37 8.83 0.17
C ARG A 135 -3.74 7.45 0.30
N ALA A 136 -4.54 6.43 0.61
CA ALA A 136 -4.09 5.04 0.73
C ALA A 136 -3.47 4.49 -0.55
N ILE A 137 -3.95 4.94 -1.71
CA ILE A 137 -3.50 4.49 -3.04
C ILE A 137 -2.72 5.56 -3.79
N TRP A 138 -2.47 6.71 -3.16
CA TRP A 138 -1.64 7.77 -3.72
C TRP A 138 -0.18 7.28 -3.79
N PRO A 139 0.54 7.50 -4.92
CA PRO A 139 1.94 7.15 -5.01
C PRO A 139 2.77 8.00 -4.03
N PRO A 140 3.83 7.43 -3.40
CA PRO A 140 4.64 8.20 -2.46
C PRO A 140 5.31 9.36 -3.20
N ILE A 141 5.28 10.54 -2.59
CA ILE A 141 6.12 11.67 -3.02
C ILE A 141 7.55 11.29 -2.63
N PRO A 142 8.50 11.15 -3.57
CA PRO A 142 9.87 10.83 -3.21
C PRO A 142 10.42 11.92 -2.26
N PRO A 143 11.25 11.57 -1.26
CA PRO A 143 11.74 12.51 -0.24
C PRO A 143 12.37 13.79 -0.81
N ALA A 144 12.89 13.74 -2.04
CA ALA A 144 13.49 14.88 -2.74
C ALA A 144 12.47 15.94 -3.25
N ALA A 145 11.17 15.64 -3.31
CA ALA A 145 10.16 16.58 -3.82
C ALA A 145 9.50 17.44 -2.74
N ALA A 146 9.72 17.15 -1.45
CA ALA A 146 9.19 17.94 -0.34
C ALA A 146 9.92 19.30 -0.15
N ASN A 147 11.01 19.56 -0.88
CA ASN A 147 11.84 20.76 -0.70
C ASN A 147 12.08 21.59 -1.98
N THR A 148 11.34 21.34 -3.06
CA THR A 148 11.29 22.28 -4.19
C THR A 148 9.97 23.01 -4.15
N GLY A 149 9.99 24.24 -3.65
CA GLY A 149 8.87 25.17 -3.70
C GLY A 149 8.45 25.46 -5.16
N VAL A 150 7.62 24.59 -5.72
CA VAL A 150 6.94 24.82 -7.00
C VAL A 150 5.50 25.18 -6.66
N PRO A 151 5.05 26.41 -6.97
CA PRO A 151 3.69 26.84 -6.63
C PRO A 151 2.66 26.09 -7.47
N SER A 152 1.51 25.83 -6.85
CA SER A 152 0.32 25.31 -7.53
C SER A 152 -0.05 26.24 -8.70
N SER A 153 0.06 25.76 -9.94
CA SER A 153 -0.56 26.42 -11.07
C SER A 153 -1.95 25.82 -11.30
N ASN A 154 -2.96 26.49 -10.74
CA ASN A 154 -4.32 26.46 -11.26
C ASN A 154 -4.31 26.99 -12.70
N SER A 155 -4.88 26.25 -13.64
CA SER A 155 -5.59 26.71 -14.85
C SER A 155 -6.38 25.56 -15.44
#